data_AF-A0A7V9UIQ9-F1
#
_entry.id   AF-A0A7V9UIQ9-F1
#
_cell.length_a   1.000
_cell.length_b   1.000
_cell.length_c   1.000
_cell.angle_alpha   90.00
_cell.angle_beta   90.00
_cell.angle_gamma   90.00
#
_symmetry.space_group_name_H-M   'P 1'
#
loop_
_entity.id
_entity.type
_entity.pdbx_description
1 polymer ?
#
loop_
_entity_poly.entity_id
_entity_poly.type
_entity_poly.pdbx_seq_one_letter_code
_entity_poly.pdbx_strand_id
1 'polypeptide(L)'
;MNIEPSVAKNQQPFISTRDAIPPLAAASAVFPLPICYGLATKSAWQLGIGLPSVRKVFLNSFKIAPALGVIVGIQMFAKRAFENSSKEYFEQKGTSSYIFEFISSSVGAIASIYPLAGINAMFGGKSFFKSMKNLTLKQAGATFVRETTFVLSLSLSEPLMEKMKSIYGDNQKVEYASAAASGAFGSICGHPFDTILTCEQEGKKVVSFKHLSRGLFPRAISIATFAMCYHYMQKMLKEKIIPTKE
;
A
#
# COMPACT_ATOMS: atom_id res chain seq x y z
N MET A 1 -2.91 47.85 -27.71
CA MET A 1 -3.26 46.51 -27.19
C MET A 1 -2.18 46.11 -26.19
N ASN A 2 -2.47 46.25 -24.90
CA ASN A 2 -1.59 45.77 -23.84
C ASN A 2 -1.79 44.27 -23.71
N ILE A 3 -0.73 43.50 -24.01
CA ILE A 3 -0.67 42.09 -23.67
C ILE A 3 -0.24 42.05 -22.20
N GLU A 4 -1.19 41.85 -21.30
CA GLU A 4 -0.87 41.50 -19.93
C GLU A 4 -0.09 40.17 -19.93
N PRO A 5 1.09 40.09 -19.27
CA PRO A 5 1.73 38.82 -19.03
C PRO A 5 0.86 38.04 -18.04
N SER A 6 0.16 37.03 -18.57
CA SER A 6 -0.62 36.08 -17.81
C SER A 6 0.25 35.43 -16.74
N VAL A 7 -0.03 35.80 -15.49
CA VAL A 7 -0.03 34.93 -14.31
C VAL A 7 1.08 33.87 -14.32
N ALA A 8 2.25 34.24 -13.79
CA ALA A 8 3.12 33.27 -13.16
C ALA A 8 2.33 32.60 -12.03
N LYS A 9 1.61 31.52 -12.35
CA LYS A 9 1.03 30.63 -11.34
C LYS A 9 2.20 30.22 -10.45
N ASN A 10 2.11 30.59 -9.17
CA ASN A 10 2.93 30.04 -8.10
C ASN A 10 3.01 28.52 -8.29
N GLN A 11 4.09 28.06 -8.92
CA GLN A 11 4.45 26.65 -8.92
C GLN A 11 4.90 26.38 -7.49
N GLN A 12 3.93 26.01 -6.65
CA GLN A 12 4.28 25.33 -5.40
C GLN A 12 5.25 24.21 -5.78
N PRO A 13 6.35 24.03 -5.03
CA PRO A 13 7.31 22.98 -5.32
C PRO A 13 6.54 21.67 -5.45
N PHE A 14 6.76 20.98 -6.56
CA PHE A 14 6.02 19.78 -6.96
C PHE A 14 6.12 18.63 -5.94
N ILE A 15 7.01 18.78 -4.94
CA ILE A 15 7.15 17.91 -3.78
C ILE A 15 7.25 18.81 -2.54
N SER A 16 6.18 18.88 -1.75
CA SER A 16 6.19 19.49 -0.41
C SER A 16 6.85 18.55 0.61
N THR A 17 7.36 19.07 1.72
CA THR A 17 7.76 18.26 2.89
C THR A 17 6.61 17.38 3.40
N ARG A 18 5.36 17.80 3.16
CA ARG A 18 4.16 16.99 3.42
C ARG A 18 4.07 15.72 2.57
N ASP A 19 4.74 15.69 1.42
CA ASP A 19 4.70 14.58 0.47
C ASP A 19 5.73 13.50 0.80
N ALA A 20 6.72 13.84 1.64
CA ALA A 20 7.67 12.88 2.20
C ALA A 20 7.12 12.12 3.41
N ILE A 21 6.08 12.63 4.08
CA ILE A 21 5.51 12.02 5.29
C ILE A 21 4.99 10.59 5.02
N PRO A 22 4.16 10.34 4.01
CA PRO A 22 3.62 9.00 3.81
C PRO A 22 4.68 7.94 3.44
N PRO A 23 5.65 8.20 2.54
CA PRO A 23 6.78 7.28 2.31
C PRO A 23 7.57 6.94 3.57
N LEU A 24 7.88 7.95 4.39
CA LEU A 24 8.62 7.77 5.64
C LEU A 24 7.79 7.00 6.67
N ALA A 25 6.49 7.29 6.77
CA ALA A 25 5.58 6.56 7.63
C ALA A 25 5.50 5.09 7.22
N ALA A 26 5.40 4.78 5.93
CA ALA A 26 5.37 3.40 5.42
C ALA A 26 6.67 2.64 5.71
N ALA A 27 7.82 3.27 5.43
CA ALA A 27 9.13 2.68 5.73
C ALA A 27 9.30 2.38 7.22
N SER A 28 8.84 3.30 8.09
CA SER A 28 8.92 3.12 9.53
C SER A 28 7.93 2.09 10.06
N ALA A 29 6.73 2.06 9.49
CA ALA A 29 5.64 1.18 9.92
C ALA A 29 5.85 -0.29 9.59
N VAL A 30 6.71 -0.65 8.63
CA VAL A 30 7.02 -2.06 8.31
C VAL A 30 8.18 -2.63 9.13
N PHE A 31 8.93 -1.77 9.84
CA PHE A 31 10.01 -2.18 10.72
C PHE A 31 9.61 -3.16 11.85
N PRO A 32 8.41 -3.06 12.47
CA PRO A 32 7.96 -4.02 13.47
C PRO A 32 8.03 -5.46 12.96
N LEU A 33 8.81 -6.29 13.67
CA LEU A 33 9.02 -7.70 13.38
C LEU A 33 7.73 -8.51 13.10
N PRO A 34 6.59 -8.28 13.78
CA PRO A 34 5.35 -9.01 13.51
C PRO A 34 4.84 -8.88 12.07
N ILE A 35 5.03 -7.71 11.45
CA ILE A 35 4.53 -7.46 10.08
C ILE A 35 5.33 -8.27 9.08
N CYS A 36 6.66 -8.12 9.09
CA CYS A 36 7.53 -8.86 8.19
C CYS A 36 7.45 -10.38 8.42
N TYR A 37 7.30 -10.81 9.67
CA TYR A 37 7.18 -12.24 10.00
C TYR A 37 5.87 -12.85 9.54
N GLY A 38 4.73 -12.18 9.71
CA GLY A 38 3.46 -12.70 9.21
C GLY A 38 3.39 -12.70 7.67
N LEU A 39 3.99 -11.72 6.99
CA LEU A 39 4.12 -11.74 5.51
C LEU A 39 5.01 -12.89 5.02
N ALA A 40 6.14 -13.14 5.68
CA ALA A 40 7.00 -14.27 5.35
C ALA A 40 6.34 -15.62 5.68
N THR A 41 5.59 -15.70 6.78
CA THR A 41 4.79 -16.88 7.17
C THR A 41 3.69 -17.15 6.16
N LYS A 42 2.98 -16.11 5.69
CA LYS A 42 2.02 -16.20 4.59
C LYS A 42 2.68 -16.82 3.36
N SER A 43 3.82 -16.30 2.91
CA SER A 43 4.53 -16.86 1.76
C SER A 43 4.94 -18.33 1.99
N ALA A 44 5.42 -18.68 3.18
CA ALA A 44 5.76 -20.07 3.50
C ALA A 44 4.54 -21.02 3.38
N TRP A 45 3.38 -20.61 3.90
CA TRP A 45 2.15 -21.39 3.84
C TRP A 45 1.59 -21.53 2.42
N GLN A 46 1.65 -20.47 1.61
CA GLN A 46 1.30 -20.52 0.19
C GLN A 46 2.23 -21.44 -0.61
N LEU A 47 3.47 -21.62 -0.16
CA LEU A 47 4.43 -22.47 -0.85
C LEU A 47 4.46 -23.90 -0.30
N GLY A 48 3.78 -24.16 0.83
CA GLY A 48 3.85 -25.43 1.53
C GLY A 48 5.25 -25.76 2.05
N ILE A 49 6.02 -24.73 2.43
CA ILE A 49 7.37 -24.88 2.99
C ILE A 49 7.37 -24.57 4.49
N GLY A 50 8.45 -24.93 5.18
CA GLY A 50 8.63 -24.66 6.61
C GLY A 50 8.61 -23.17 6.95
N LEU A 51 8.28 -22.85 8.20
CA LEU A 51 8.24 -21.48 8.69
C LEU A 51 9.60 -20.78 8.54
N PRO A 52 9.60 -19.46 8.23
CA PRO A 52 10.84 -18.73 8.08
C PRO A 52 11.53 -18.52 9.44
N SER A 53 12.86 -18.44 9.43
CA SER A 53 13.63 -18.07 10.62
C SER A 53 13.33 -16.62 11.01
N VAL A 54 12.93 -16.40 12.27
CA VAL A 54 12.67 -15.06 12.84
C VAL A 54 13.87 -14.13 12.64
N ARG A 55 15.09 -14.62 12.89
CA ARG A 55 16.33 -13.86 12.69
C ARG A 55 16.51 -13.43 11.24
N LYS A 56 16.26 -14.32 10.27
CA LYS A 56 16.39 -14.00 8.84
C LYS A 56 15.34 -12.96 8.41
N VAL A 57 14.11 -13.10 8.90
CA VAL A 57 13.03 -12.14 8.64
C VAL A 57 13.40 -10.76 9.21
N PHE A 58 13.88 -10.71 10.45
CA PHE A 58 14.31 -9.46 11.09
C PHE A 58 15.41 -8.77 10.28
N LEU A 59 16.45 -9.51 9.85
CA LEU A 59 17.51 -8.92 9.03
C LEU A 59 17.01 -8.46 7.65
N ASN A 60 16.04 -9.17 7.08
CA ASN A 60 15.44 -8.77 5.81
C ASN A 60 14.52 -7.55 5.95
N SER A 61 13.93 -7.28 7.13
CA SER A 61 13.05 -6.11 7.30
C SER A 61 13.80 -4.79 7.07
N PHE A 62 15.08 -4.70 7.44
CA PHE A 62 15.95 -3.55 7.15
C PHE A 62 16.14 -3.29 5.65
N LYS A 63 16.06 -4.33 4.81
CA LYS A 63 16.15 -4.20 3.34
C LYS A 63 14.79 -3.84 2.73
N ILE A 64 13.71 -4.32 3.33
CA ILE A 64 12.35 -4.15 2.82
C ILE A 64 11.79 -2.77 3.18
N ALA A 65 12.09 -2.26 4.38
CA ALA A 65 11.62 -0.96 4.86
C ALA A 65 11.90 0.21 3.89
N PRO A 66 13.15 0.48 3.46
CA PRO A 66 13.41 1.57 2.53
C PRO A 66 12.74 1.35 1.17
N ALA A 67 12.72 0.10 0.67
CA ALA A 67 12.06 -0.23 -0.59
C ALA A 67 10.54 0.03 -0.53
N LEU A 68 9.89 -0.30 0.58
CA LEU A 68 8.47 -0.04 0.77
C LEU A 68 8.16 1.46 0.80
N GLY A 69 8.99 2.26 1.48
CA GLY A 69 8.85 3.71 1.48
C GLY A 69 8.91 4.31 0.07
N VAL A 70 9.88 3.88 -0.74
CA VAL A 70 10.00 4.31 -2.14
C VAL A 70 8.76 3.94 -2.96
N ILE A 71 8.24 2.71 -2.79
CA ILE A 71 7.03 2.27 -3.48
C ILE A 71 5.84 3.14 -3.13
N VAL A 72 5.58 3.37 -1.84
CA VAL A 72 4.47 4.23 -1.40
C VAL A 72 4.64 5.65 -1.94
N GLY A 73 5.88 6.15 -2.01
CA GLY A 73 6.18 7.43 -2.66
C GLY A 73 5.78 7.46 -4.13
N ILE A 74 6.18 6.44 -4.91
CA ILE A 74 5.81 6.32 -6.33
C ILE A 74 4.29 6.26 -6.49
N GLN A 75 3.61 5.46 -5.67
CA GLN A 75 2.15 5.31 -5.71
C GLN A 75 1.43 6.63 -5.48
N MET A 76 1.82 7.33 -4.41
CA MET A 76 1.18 8.59 -4.03
C MET A 76 1.47 9.71 -4.99
N PHE A 77 2.69 9.77 -5.51
CA PHE A 77 3.06 10.72 -6.55
C PHE A 77 2.23 10.48 -7.82
N ALA A 78 2.18 9.24 -8.32
CA ALA A 78 1.43 8.91 -9.53
C ALA A 78 -0.07 9.16 -9.36
N LYS A 79 -0.64 8.75 -8.23
CA LYS A 79 -2.05 9.00 -7.88
C LYS A 79 -2.36 10.49 -7.88
N ARG A 80 -1.57 11.31 -7.17
CA ARG A 80 -1.80 12.76 -7.09
C ARG A 80 -1.60 13.48 -8.40
N ALA A 81 -0.59 13.10 -9.18
CA ALA A 81 -0.37 13.68 -10.51
C ALA A 81 -1.57 13.43 -11.42
N PHE A 82 -2.15 12.23 -11.35
CA PHE A 82 -3.39 11.91 -12.05
C PHE A 82 -4.58 12.70 -11.50
N GLU A 83 -4.76 12.77 -10.18
CA GLU A 83 -5.86 13.51 -9.58
C GLU A 83 -5.83 15.00 -9.96
N ASN A 84 -4.66 15.63 -9.83
CA ASN A 84 -4.49 17.05 -10.16
C ASN A 84 -4.72 17.35 -11.65
N SER A 85 -4.44 16.40 -12.55
CA SER A 85 -4.58 16.62 -13.99
C SER A 85 -5.96 16.24 -14.54
N SER A 86 -6.72 15.39 -13.84
CA SER A 86 -7.94 14.80 -14.39
C SER A 86 -9.21 15.08 -13.57
N LYS A 87 -9.09 15.59 -12.33
CA LYS A 87 -10.24 15.80 -11.44
C LYS A 87 -11.34 16.64 -12.07
N GLU A 88 -11.01 17.80 -12.62
CA GLU A 88 -12.01 18.69 -13.26
C GLU A 88 -12.75 17.99 -14.41
N TYR A 89 -12.03 17.20 -15.22
CA TYR A 89 -12.62 16.44 -16.32
C TYR A 89 -13.63 15.39 -15.83
N PHE A 90 -13.26 14.60 -14.81
CA PHE A 90 -14.13 13.56 -14.28
C PHE A 90 -15.34 14.13 -13.51
N GLU A 91 -15.16 15.25 -12.80
CA GLU A 91 -16.25 15.98 -12.14
C GLU A 91 -17.25 16.53 -13.15
N GLN A 92 -16.80 17.13 -14.26
CA GLN A 92 -17.68 17.61 -15.34
C GLN A 92 -18.48 16.48 -16.00
N LYS A 93 -17.93 15.26 -16.02
CA LYS A 93 -18.62 14.06 -16.54
C LYS A 93 -19.58 13.43 -15.53
N GLY A 94 -19.74 14.00 -14.33
CA GLY A 94 -20.60 13.46 -13.29
C GLY A 94 -20.09 12.12 -12.72
N THR A 95 -18.78 11.88 -12.81
CA THR A 95 -18.18 10.65 -12.27
C THR A 95 -18.28 10.66 -10.75
N SER A 96 -18.75 9.58 -10.14
CA SER A 96 -18.84 9.52 -8.69
C SER A 96 -17.45 9.57 -8.04
N SER A 97 -17.36 10.15 -6.85
CA SER A 97 -16.11 10.23 -6.07
C SER A 97 -15.49 8.84 -5.85
N TYR A 98 -16.30 7.81 -5.64
CA TYR A 98 -15.83 6.44 -5.48
C TYR A 98 -15.20 5.86 -6.75
N ILE A 99 -15.77 6.14 -7.92
CA ILE A 99 -15.21 5.67 -9.19
C ILE A 99 -13.91 6.40 -9.48
N PHE A 100 -13.87 7.72 -9.26
CA PHE A 100 -12.67 8.51 -9.43
C PHE A 100 -11.54 8.04 -8.50
N GLU A 101 -11.85 7.80 -7.23
CA GLU A 101 -10.93 7.27 -6.23
C GLU A 101 -10.39 5.88 -6.61
N PHE A 102 -11.24 5.02 -7.18
CA PHE A 102 -10.82 3.72 -7.70
C PHE A 102 -9.84 3.86 -8.87
N ILE A 103 -10.11 4.77 -9.81
CA ILE A 103 -9.24 5.03 -10.96
C ILE A 103 -7.91 5.61 -10.49
N SER A 104 -7.92 6.63 -9.63
CA SER A 104 -6.69 7.27 -9.13
C SER A 104 -5.83 6.28 -8.34
N SER A 105 -6.45 5.44 -7.51
CA SER A 105 -5.79 4.34 -6.81
C SER A 105 -5.19 3.30 -7.78
N SER A 106 -5.89 3.00 -8.86
CA SER A 106 -5.40 2.09 -9.91
C SER A 106 -4.18 2.65 -10.64
N VAL A 107 -4.09 3.96 -10.84
CA VAL A 107 -2.88 4.60 -11.42
C VAL A 107 -1.68 4.43 -10.50
N GLY A 108 -1.85 4.65 -9.18
CA GLY A 108 -0.83 4.36 -8.19
C GLY A 108 -0.40 2.88 -8.20
N ALA A 109 -1.37 1.96 -8.26
CA ALA A 109 -1.11 0.53 -8.37
C ALA A 109 -0.27 0.19 -9.62
N ILE A 110 -0.63 0.72 -10.79
CA ILE A 110 0.11 0.51 -12.04
C ILE A 110 1.55 1.00 -11.93
N ALA A 111 1.76 2.22 -11.41
CA ALA A 111 3.09 2.81 -11.26
C ALA A 111 4.02 2.00 -10.36
N SER A 112 3.47 1.18 -9.48
CA SER A 112 4.21 0.40 -8.48
C SER A 112 4.32 -1.10 -8.78
N ILE A 113 3.75 -1.59 -9.90
CA ILE A 113 3.74 -3.02 -10.24
C ILE A 113 5.14 -3.65 -10.19
N TYR A 114 6.12 -3.05 -10.87
CA TYR A 114 7.47 -3.59 -10.94
C TYR A 114 8.16 -3.64 -9.57
N PRO A 115 8.30 -2.53 -8.82
CA PRO A 115 8.97 -2.60 -7.52
C PRO A 115 8.20 -3.46 -6.50
N LEU A 116 6.87 -3.52 -6.57
CA LEU A 116 6.07 -4.42 -5.71
C LEU A 116 6.33 -5.89 -5.97
N ALA A 117 6.50 -6.28 -7.24
CA ALA A 117 6.87 -7.64 -7.59
C ALA A 117 8.26 -8.00 -7.06
N GLY A 118 9.21 -7.05 -7.11
CA GLY A 118 10.53 -7.17 -6.53
C GLY A 118 10.49 -7.40 -5.02
N ILE A 119 9.71 -6.62 -4.26
CA ILE A 119 9.56 -6.81 -2.80
C ILE A 119 8.90 -8.15 -2.48
N ASN A 120 7.86 -8.55 -3.21
CA ASN A 120 7.20 -9.84 -2.98
C ASN A 120 8.21 -11.00 -3.10
N ALA A 121 9.10 -10.91 -4.09
CA ALA A 121 10.16 -11.88 -4.28
C ALA A 121 11.19 -11.87 -3.13
N MET A 122 11.51 -10.71 -2.55
CA MET A 122 12.41 -10.63 -1.38
C MET A 122 11.83 -11.35 -0.15
N PHE A 123 10.51 -11.30 0.05
CA PHE A 123 9.87 -12.09 1.12
C PHE A 123 9.97 -13.61 0.88
N GLY A 124 10.06 -14.04 -0.39
CA GLY A 124 10.37 -15.42 -0.79
C GLY A 124 11.88 -15.74 -0.80
N GLY A 125 12.76 -14.80 -0.44
CA GLY A 125 14.21 -14.99 -0.44
C GLY A 125 14.89 -14.85 -1.81
N LYS A 126 14.22 -14.25 -2.80
CA LYS A 126 14.75 -14.02 -4.16
C LYS A 126 15.32 -12.62 -4.35
N SER A 127 16.07 -12.45 -5.44
CA SER A 127 16.65 -11.16 -5.84
C SER A 127 15.58 -10.21 -6.37
N PHE A 128 15.53 -9.01 -5.81
CA PHE A 128 14.62 -7.92 -6.21
C PHE A 128 14.66 -7.64 -7.71
N PHE A 129 15.84 -7.27 -8.25
CA PHE A 129 16.00 -6.88 -9.64
C PHE A 129 15.73 -8.02 -10.63
N LYS A 130 16.13 -9.24 -10.29
CA LYS A 130 15.87 -10.42 -11.13
C LYS A 130 14.37 -10.66 -11.26
N SER A 131 13.61 -10.50 -10.18
CA SER A 131 12.17 -10.68 -10.19
C SER A 131 11.42 -9.55 -10.90
N MET A 132 11.91 -8.31 -10.84
CA MET A 132 11.34 -7.22 -11.66
C MET A 132 11.53 -7.46 -13.16
N LYS A 133 12.73 -7.92 -13.57
CA LYS A 133 13.05 -8.13 -14.99
C LYS A 133 12.25 -9.27 -15.62
N ASN A 134 11.88 -10.28 -14.83
CA ASN A 134 11.18 -11.48 -15.28
C ASN A 134 9.68 -11.43 -14.99
N LEU A 135 9.11 -10.23 -14.82
CA LEU A 135 7.69 -10.08 -14.52
C LEU A 135 6.84 -10.49 -15.72
N THR A 136 5.99 -11.50 -15.54
CA THR A 136 5.02 -11.91 -16.56
C THR A 136 3.76 -11.04 -16.51
N LEU A 137 3.00 -10.99 -17.61
CA LEU A 137 1.72 -10.26 -17.64
C LEU A 137 0.73 -10.75 -16.56
N LYS A 138 0.75 -12.05 -16.27
CA LYS A 138 -0.11 -12.63 -15.21
C LYS A 138 0.31 -12.18 -13.81
N GLN A 139 1.61 -12.12 -13.54
CA GLN A 139 2.13 -11.57 -12.28
C GLN A 139 1.87 -10.06 -12.17
N ALA A 140 1.96 -9.32 -13.28
CA ALA A 140 1.61 -7.90 -13.32
C ALA A 140 0.12 -7.69 -13.01
N GLY A 141 -0.78 -8.45 -13.64
CA GLY A 141 -2.22 -8.39 -13.38
C GLY A 141 -2.58 -8.78 -11.94
N ALA A 142 -1.95 -9.82 -11.41
CA ALA A 142 -2.13 -10.22 -10.01
C ALA A 142 -1.64 -9.13 -9.04
N THR A 143 -0.50 -8.50 -9.33
CA THR A 143 0.04 -7.39 -8.54
C THR A 143 -0.89 -6.18 -8.60
N PHE A 144 -1.40 -5.84 -9.79
CA PHE A 144 -2.35 -4.76 -9.99
C PHE A 144 -3.60 -4.94 -9.13
N VAL A 145 -4.30 -6.08 -9.23
CA VAL A 145 -5.53 -6.31 -8.46
C VAL A 145 -5.27 -6.29 -6.96
N ARG A 146 -4.18 -6.93 -6.51
CA ARG A 146 -3.77 -6.91 -5.10
C ARG A 146 -3.53 -5.49 -4.60
N GLU A 147 -2.90 -4.65 -5.42
CA GLU A 147 -2.53 -3.31 -5.01
C GLU A 147 -3.71 -2.35 -5.08
N THR A 148 -4.52 -2.42 -6.13
CA THR A 148 -5.75 -1.63 -6.24
C THR A 148 -6.69 -1.91 -5.07
N THR A 149 -6.86 -3.18 -4.68
CA THR A 149 -7.66 -3.54 -3.50
C THR A 149 -7.07 -3.02 -2.19
N PHE A 150 -5.74 -3.03 -2.06
CA PHE A 150 -5.06 -2.46 -0.90
C PHE A 150 -5.24 -0.93 -0.81
N VAL A 151 -4.91 -0.20 -1.88
CA VAL A 151 -5.02 1.27 -1.90
C VAL A 151 -6.47 1.70 -1.72
N LEU A 152 -7.42 1.06 -2.41
CA LEU A 152 -8.85 1.33 -2.23
C LEU A 152 -9.28 1.13 -0.78
N SER A 153 -8.80 0.07 -0.11
CA SER A 153 -9.13 -0.17 1.28
C SER A 153 -8.62 0.93 2.22
N LEU A 154 -7.45 1.51 1.93
CA LEU A 154 -6.93 2.65 2.69
C LEU A 154 -7.81 3.89 2.49
N SER A 155 -8.25 4.15 1.26
CA SER A 155 -9.16 5.25 0.95
C SER A 155 -10.54 5.10 1.61
N LEU A 156 -11.00 3.86 1.80
CA LEU A 156 -12.23 3.57 2.55
C LEU A 156 -12.05 3.67 4.08
N SER A 157 -10.82 3.86 4.58
CA SER A 157 -10.57 3.92 6.02
C SER A 157 -11.13 5.19 6.66
N GLU A 158 -11.11 6.33 5.97
CA GLU A 158 -11.64 7.60 6.48
C GLU A 158 -13.17 7.57 6.61
N PRO A 159 -13.95 7.20 5.57
CA PRO A 159 -15.40 7.03 5.70
C PRO A 159 -15.78 5.98 6.77
N LEU A 160 -15.01 4.90 6.87
CA LEU A 160 -15.22 3.89 7.91
C LEU A 160 -14.97 4.46 9.30
N MET A 161 -13.88 5.23 9.47
CA MET A 161 -13.53 5.91 10.72
C MET A 161 -14.63 6.87 11.15
N GLU A 162 -15.11 7.74 10.25
CA GLU A 162 -16.20 8.68 10.54
C GLU A 162 -17.45 7.96 11.04
N LYS A 163 -17.83 6.87 10.37
CA LYS A 163 -18.97 6.04 10.78
C LYS A 163 -18.74 5.32 12.11
N MET A 164 -17.51 4.89 12.40
CA MET A 164 -17.20 4.27 13.69
C MET A 164 -17.17 5.32 14.82
N LYS A 165 -16.69 6.54 14.56
CA LYS A 165 -16.68 7.64 15.53
C LYS A 165 -18.10 8.06 15.92
N SER A 166 -19.06 8.03 14.99
CA SER A 166 -20.46 8.35 15.30
C SER A 166 -21.15 7.30 16.19
N ILE A 167 -20.68 6.05 16.18
CA ILE A 167 -21.26 4.95 16.97
C ILE A 167 -20.53 4.78 18.31
N TYR A 168 -19.19 4.83 18.30
CA TYR A 168 -18.33 4.47 19.43
C TYR A 168 -17.61 5.67 20.08
N GLY A 169 -17.88 6.89 19.60
CA GLY A 169 -17.27 8.13 20.05
C GLY A 169 -15.95 8.46 19.34
N ASP A 170 -15.59 9.73 19.35
CA ASP A 170 -14.33 10.21 18.77
C ASP A 170 -13.16 9.96 19.74
N ASN A 171 -12.41 8.89 19.48
CA ASN A 171 -11.20 8.58 20.23
C ASN A 171 -10.16 7.86 19.36
N GLN A 172 -8.90 7.90 19.79
CA GLN A 172 -7.78 7.27 19.08
C GLN A 172 -7.95 5.77 18.83
N LYS A 173 -8.60 5.04 19.74
CA LYS A 173 -8.80 3.59 19.57
C LYS A 173 -9.68 3.30 18.37
N VAL A 174 -10.70 4.14 18.13
CA VAL A 174 -11.58 4.03 16.97
C VAL A 174 -10.81 4.29 15.67
N GLU A 175 -9.91 5.27 15.64
CA GLU A 175 -9.06 5.54 14.45
C GLU A 175 -8.13 4.37 14.11
N TYR A 176 -7.48 3.79 15.12
CA TYR A 176 -6.62 2.62 14.90
C TYR A 176 -7.42 1.39 14.51
N ALA A 177 -8.60 1.19 15.12
CA ALA A 177 -9.48 0.07 14.79
C ALA A 177 -10.03 0.18 13.35
N SER A 178 -10.43 1.37 12.90
CA SER A 178 -10.88 1.58 11.52
C SER A 178 -9.75 1.35 10.52
N ALA A 179 -8.53 1.84 10.80
CA ALA A 179 -7.35 1.59 9.97
C ALA A 179 -6.99 0.09 9.92
N ALA A 180 -7.03 -0.60 11.06
CA ALA A 180 -6.80 -2.05 11.12
C ALA A 180 -7.85 -2.82 10.31
N ALA A 181 -9.13 -2.49 10.48
CA ALA A 181 -10.24 -3.15 9.82
C ALA A 181 -10.19 -2.95 8.30
N SER A 182 -9.93 -1.72 7.84
CA SER A 182 -9.81 -1.42 6.42
C SER A 182 -8.62 -2.12 5.80
N GLY A 183 -7.44 -2.08 6.45
CA GLY A 183 -6.25 -2.78 6.00
C GLY A 183 -6.44 -4.30 5.94
N ALA A 184 -7.09 -4.90 6.95
CA ALA A 184 -7.43 -6.32 6.94
C ALA A 184 -8.38 -6.67 5.78
N PHE A 185 -9.40 -5.85 5.55
CA PHE A 185 -10.36 -6.05 4.46
C PHE A 185 -9.67 -6.03 3.09
N GLY A 186 -8.85 -5.01 2.81
CA GLY A 186 -8.06 -4.93 1.58
C GLY A 186 -7.13 -6.13 1.42
N SER A 187 -6.48 -6.54 2.51
CA SER A 187 -5.62 -7.73 2.50
C SER A 187 -6.38 -9.01 2.17
N ILE A 188 -7.60 -9.19 2.69
CA ILE A 188 -8.43 -10.37 2.43
C ILE A 188 -8.84 -10.42 0.96
N CYS A 189 -9.36 -9.30 0.43
CA CYS A 189 -9.77 -9.18 -0.98
C CYS A 189 -8.60 -9.41 -1.95
N GLY A 190 -7.42 -8.87 -1.64
CA GLY A 190 -6.21 -9.04 -2.44
C GLY A 190 -5.46 -10.35 -2.20
N HIS A 191 -5.93 -11.25 -1.33
CA HIS A 191 -5.20 -12.47 -0.97
C HIS A 191 -5.10 -13.51 -2.08
N PRO A 192 -6.17 -13.88 -2.80
CA PRO A 192 -6.08 -14.87 -3.87
C PRO A 192 -5.05 -14.50 -4.95
N PHE A 193 -5.01 -13.22 -5.34
CA PHE A 193 -4.08 -12.71 -6.35
C PHE A 193 -2.63 -12.75 -5.89
N ASP A 194 -2.40 -12.47 -4.62
CA ASP A 194 -1.08 -12.57 -4.01
C ASP A 194 -0.61 -14.02 -3.85
N THR A 195 -1.52 -14.97 -3.61
CA THR A 195 -1.22 -16.41 -3.69
C THR A 195 -0.81 -16.80 -5.10
N ILE A 196 -1.55 -16.36 -6.13
CA ILE A 196 -1.19 -16.60 -7.54
C ILE A 196 0.19 -16.03 -7.83
N LEU A 197 0.44 -14.76 -7.49
CA LEU A 197 1.73 -14.10 -7.68
C LEU A 197 2.87 -14.87 -7.01
N THR A 198 2.70 -15.26 -5.75
CA THR A 198 3.73 -15.95 -4.97
C THR A 198 4.02 -17.34 -5.55
N CYS A 199 2.99 -18.11 -5.90
CA CYS A 199 3.17 -19.42 -6.55
C CYS A 199 3.89 -19.27 -7.88
N GLU A 200 3.49 -18.31 -8.73
CA GLU A 200 4.12 -18.11 -10.04
C GLU A 200 5.57 -17.64 -9.95
N GLN A 201 5.87 -16.74 -9.03
CA GLN A 201 7.26 -16.33 -8.78
C GLN A 201 8.14 -17.52 -8.38
N GLU A 202 7.56 -18.52 -7.70
CA GLU A 202 8.19 -19.78 -7.31
C GLU A 202 8.09 -20.91 -8.34
N GLY A 203 7.51 -20.66 -9.53
CA GLY A 203 7.32 -21.71 -10.54
C GLY A 203 6.36 -22.82 -10.10
N LYS A 204 5.51 -22.56 -9.10
CA LYS A 204 4.49 -23.48 -8.59
C LYS A 204 3.13 -23.15 -9.19
N LYS A 205 2.31 -24.18 -9.40
CA LYS A 205 0.91 -24.02 -9.83
C LYS A 205 -0.01 -23.91 -8.61
N VAL A 206 -1.05 -23.09 -8.72
CA VAL A 206 -2.15 -23.10 -7.75
C VAL A 206 -3.00 -24.35 -8.02
N VAL A 207 -3.02 -25.29 -7.07
CA VAL A 207 -3.67 -26.59 -7.22
C VAL A 207 -5.17 -26.61 -6.88
N SER A 208 -5.69 -25.67 -6.08
CA SER A 208 -7.09 -25.65 -5.66
C SER A 208 -7.55 -24.29 -5.14
N PHE A 209 -8.87 -24.09 -5.02
CA PHE A 209 -9.42 -22.88 -4.40
C PHE A 209 -9.01 -22.73 -2.93
N LYS A 210 -8.92 -23.85 -2.18
CA LYS A 210 -8.38 -23.86 -0.81
C LYS A 210 -6.91 -23.43 -0.74
N HIS A 211 -6.15 -23.61 -1.83
CA HIS A 211 -4.78 -23.10 -1.90
C HIS A 211 -4.76 -21.57 -1.87
N LEU A 212 -5.72 -20.92 -2.54
CA LEU A 212 -5.80 -19.45 -2.63
C LEU A 212 -5.97 -18.75 -1.27
N SER A 213 -6.48 -19.46 -0.25
CA SER A 213 -6.66 -18.94 1.11
C SER A 213 -5.52 -19.28 2.08
N ARG A 214 -4.48 -20.02 1.64
CA ARG A 214 -3.35 -20.36 2.51
C ARG A 214 -2.55 -19.10 2.84
N GLY A 215 -2.37 -18.85 4.14
CA GLY A 215 -1.66 -17.66 4.60
C GLY A 215 -2.53 -16.41 4.72
N LEU A 216 -3.86 -16.53 4.52
CA LEU A 216 -4.81 -15.42 4.63
C LEU A 216 -4.72 -14.73 6.00
N PHE A 217 -4.84 -15.51 7.08
CA PHE A 217 -4.83 -15.01 8.45
C PHE A 217 -3.53 -14.28 8.83
N PRO A 218 -2.33 -14.90 8.70
CA PRO A 218 -1.09 -14.19 9.06
C PRO A 218 -0.91 -12.92 8.22
N ARG A 219 -1.34 -12.92 6.95
CA ARG A 219 -1.30 -11.71 6.12
C ARG A 219 -2.26 -10.63 6.62
N ALA A 220 -3.52 -10.97 6.86
CA ALA A 220 -4.53 -10.01 7.32
C ALA A 220 -4.10 -9.33 8.63
N ILE A 221 -3.56 -10.11 9.58
CA ILE A 221 -3.03 -9.59 10.85
C ILE A 221 -1.82 -8.67 10.58
N SER A 222 -0.87 -9.08 9.73
CA SER A 222 0.28 -8.25 9.38
C SER A 222 -0.13 -6.92 8.74
N ILE A 223 -1.09 -6.93 7.82
CA ILE A 223 -1.53 -5.71 7.14
C ILE A 223 -2.38 -4.82 8.06
N ALA A 224 -3.22 -5.40 8.93
CA ALA A 224 -3.92 -4.64 9.97
C ALA A 224 -2.93 -3.95 10.92
N THR A 225 -1.90 -4.69 11.36
CA THR A 225 -0.82 -4.15 12.21
C THR A 225 -0.06 -3.05 11.49
N PHE A 226 0.30 -3.26 10.22
CA PHE A 226 0.93 -2.26 9.38
C PHE A 226 0.08 -1.00 9.26
N ALA A 227 -1.23 -1.12 9.01
CA ALA A 227 -2.13 0.02 8.87
C ALA A 227 -2.20 0.85 10.17
N MET A 228 -2.27 0.22 11.34
CA MET A 228 -2.21 0.92 12.63
C MET A 228 -0.88 1.64 12.82
N CYS A 229 0.24 0.94 12.60
CA CYS A 229 1.58 1.52 12.72
C CYS A 229 1.77 2.67 11.74
N TYR A 230 1.27 2.54 10.51
CA TYR A 230 1.33 3.56 9.49
C TYR A 230 0.55 4.81 9.89
N HIS A 231 -0.69 4.65 10.36
CA HIS A 231 -1.50 5.78 10.86
C HIS A 231 -0.81 6.49 12.03
N TYR A 232 -0.27 5.72 12.99
CA TYR A 232 0.49 6.27 14.11
C TYR A 232 1.72 7.05 13.64
N MET A 233 2.53 6.47 12.76
CA MET A 233 3.74 7.12 12.24
C MET A 233 3.41 8.37 11.42
N GLN A 234 2.35 8.35 10.62
CA GLN A 234 1.90 9.54 9.89
C GLN A 234 1.53 10.67 10.85
N LYS A 235 0.76 10.38 11.92
CA LYS A 235 0.37 11.38 12.92
C LYS A 235 1.60 11.99 13.59
N MET A 236 2.50 11.14 14.09
CA MET A 236 3.76 11.58 14.69
C MET A 236 4.62 12.45 13.77
N LEU A 237 4.75 12.06 12.50
CA LEU A 237 5.55 12.81 11.53
C LEU A 237 4.89 14.15 11.17
N LYS A 238 3.56 14.20 11.04
CA LYS A 238 2.83 15.46 10.83
C LYS A 238 3.05 16.44 11.98
N GLU A 239 2.93 15.97 13.22
CA GLU A 239 3.14 16.79 14.43
C GLU A 239 4.57 17.32 14.55
N LYS A 240 5.58 16.55 14.12
CA LYS A 240 7.00 16.96 14.22
C LYS A 240 7.51 17.80 13.05
N ILE A 241 6.99 17.58 11.84
CA ILE A 241 7.51 18.20 10.60
C ILE A 241 6.73 19.45 10.21
N ILE A 242 5.45 19.53 10.55
CA ILE A 242 4.61 20.71 10.30
C ILE A 242 4.53 21.47 11.62
N PRO A 243 5.32 22.54 11.84
CA PRO A 243 5.14 23.35 13.02
C PRO A 243 3.70 23.89 13.00
N THR A 244 2.91 23.51 14.00
CA THR A 244 1.67 24.21 14.32
C THR A 244 2.06 25.64 14.60
N LYS A 245 1.66 26.55 13.72
CA LYS A 245 1.67 27.98 14.03
C LYS A 245 0.69 28.15 15.19
N GLU A 246 1.21 28.28 16.40
CA GLU A 246 0.51 28.93 17.51
C GLU A 246 0.42 30.44 17.23
#